data_AF-A0A535EL15-F1
#
_entry.id   AF-A0A535EL15-F1
#
_cell.length_a   1.000
_cell.length_b   1.000
_cell.length_c   1.000
_cell.angle_alpha   90.00
_cell.angle_beta   90.00
_cell.angle_gamma   90.00
#
_symmetry.space_group_name_H-M   'P 1'
#
loop_
_entity.id
_entity.type
_entity.pdbx_description
1 polymer ?
#
loop_
_entity_poly.entity_id
_entity_poly.type
_entity_poly.pdbx_seq_one_letter_code
_entity_poly.pdbx_strand_id
1 'polypeptide(L)'
;MHLPPRSPSTRRIMADLSVETVYSASGRACPTGRAVKQHQMHLFRIVAGEITEHRAVRDDLGLMAQLGLMEADAPPEDDISRSGPDPSPGQMQPGRT
;
A
#
# COMPACT_ATOMS: atom_id res chain seq x y z
N MET A 1 26.23 -20.04 36.95
CA MET A 1 24.92 -20.02 36.27
C MET A 1 25.11 -19.45 34.88
N HIS A 2 24.82 -20.21 33.83
CA HIS A 2 24.88 -19.78 32.43
C HIS A 2 23.44 -19.57 31.94
N LEU A 3 23.07 -18.31 31.63
CA LEU A 3 21.78 -18.02 31.00
C LEU A 3 21.88 -18.37 29.51
N PRO A 4 20.88 -19.05 28.91
CA PRO A 4 20.87 -19.30 27.48
C PRO A 4 20.79 -17.99 26.70
N PRO A 5 21.38 -17.93 25.48
CA PRO A 5 21.27 -16.76 24.63
C PRO A 5 19.80 -16.48 24.34
N ARG A 6 19.38 -15.21 24.47
CA ARG A 6 18.02 -14.81 24.13
C ARG A 6 17.82 -14.99 22.63
N SER A 7 16.80 -15.75 22.22
CA SER A 7 16.40 -15.86 20.83
C SER A 7 16.19 -14.46 20.24
N PRO A 8 16.71 -14.18 19.03
CA PRO A 8 16.58 -12.87 18.44
C PRO A 8 15.10 -12.55 18.22
N SER A 9 14.64 -11.45 18.80
CA SER A 9 13.25 -11.03 18.65
C SER A 9 12.97 -10.72 17.18
N THR A 10 11.91 -11.30 16.64
CA THR A 10 11.44 -11.05 15.27
C THR A 10 10.22 -10.14 15.31
N ARG A 11 10.19 -9.12 14.45
CA ARG A 11 9.06 -8.20 14.28
C ARG A 11 8.73 -8.04 12.79
N ARG A 12 7.44 -7.83 12.48
CA ARG A 12 6.97 -7.43 11.15
C ARG A 12 6.37 -6.04 11.23
N ILE A 13 6.72 -5.20 10.28
CA ILE A 13 6.18 -3.83 10.16
C ILE A 13 5.56 -3.69 8.78
N MET A 14 4.29 -3.30 8.75
CA MET A 14 3.58 -2.91 7.54
C MET A 14 3.41 -1.38 7.56
N ALA A 15 3.78 -0.73 6.46
CA ALA A 15 3.62 0.70 6.27
C ALA A 15 2.84 0.95 4.98
N ASP A 16 1.69 1.61 5.10
CA ASP A 16 0.94 2.19 3.98
C ASP A 16 1.37 3.66 3.83
N LEU A 17 1.78 4.04 2.64
CA LEU A 17 2.36 5.34 2.35
C LEU A 17 1.76 5.93 1.07
N SER A 18 1.43 7.21 1.13
CA SER A 18 1.16 8.03 -0.05
C SER A 18 2.29 9.06 -0.17
N VAL A 19 2.96 9.07 -1.31
CA VAL A 19 4.03 10.03 -1.59
C VAL A 19 3.57 11.00 -2.66
N GLU A 20 3.69 12.28 -2.36
CA GLU A 20 3.49 13.38 -3.32
C GLU A 20 4.85 14.00 -3.61
N THR A 21 5.18 14.12 -4.89
CA THR A 21 6.48 14.68 -5.30
C THR A 21 6.38 15.35 -6.67
N VAL A 22 7.30 16.24 -6.97
CA VAL A 22 7.49 16.75 -8.33
C VAL A 22 8.43 15.81 -9.05
N TYR A 23 8.01 15.27 -10.20
CA TYR A 23 8.84 14.34 -10.94
C TYR A 23 10.07 15.07 -11.55
N SER A 24 11.15 15.07 -10.77
CA SER A 24 12.49 15.56 -11.09
C SER A 24 13.35 14.35 -11.47
N ALA A 25 13.81 14.29 -12.72
CA ALA A 25 14.30 13.05 -13.33
C ALA A 25 15.53 12.45 -12.64
N SER A 26 15.47 11.13 -12.44
CA SER A 26 16.63 10.26 -12.21
C SER A 26 16.60 9.00 -13.11
N GLY A 27 15.79 8.99 -14.19
CA GLY A 27 15.57 7.83 -15.05
C GLY A 27 15.28 8.16 -16.53
N ARG A 28 14.75 7.18 -17.28
CA ARG A 28 14.45 7.27 -18.74
C ARG A 28 13.22 8.11 -19.10
N ALA A 29 12.45 8.58 -18.12
CA ALA A 29 11.33 9.48 -18.35
C ALA A 29 11.80 10.93 -18.19
N CYS A 30 11.42 11.79 -19.15
CA CYS A 30 11.71 13.22 -19.09
C CYS A 30 11.04 13.83 -17.84
N PRO A 31 11.70 14.73 -17.10
CA PRO A 31 11.04 15.42 -16.00
C PRO A 31 9.81 16.16 -16.53
N THR A 32 8.64 15.84 -16.00
CA THR A 32 7.38 16.45 -16.44
C THR A 32 7.13 17.78 -15.75
N GLY A 33 7.82 18.06 -14.64
CA GLY A 33 7.57 19.22 -13.77
C GLY A 33 6.21 19.16 -13.06
N ARG A 34 5.44 18.08 -13.25
CA ARG A 34 4.11 17.89 -12.66
C ARG A 34 4.24 17.24 -11.29
N ALA A 35 3.35 17.65 -10.37
CA ALA A 35 3.12 16.92 -9.14
C ALA A 35 2.51 15.55 -9.49
N VAL A 36 3.03 14.51 -8.86
CA VAL A 36 2.52 13.14 -8.96
C VAL A 36 2.24 12.61 -7.57
N LYS A 37 1.26 11.70 -7.48
CA LYS A 37 0.92 10.97 -6.26
C LYS A 37 1.11 9.47 -6.51
N GLN A 38 1.81 8.79 -5.59
CA GLN A 38 2.00 7.34 -5.66
C GLN A 38 1.65 6.67 -4.33
N HIS A 39 0.80 5.65 -4.42
CA HIS A 39 0.46 4.78 -3.30
C HIS A 39 1.41 3.57 -3.23
N GLN A 40 1.84 3.21 -2.02
CA GLN A 40 2.73 2.09 -1.80
C GLN A 40 2.56 1.44 -0.42
N MET A 41 2.70 0.12 -0.39
CA MET A 41 2.76 -0.68 0.82
C MET A 41 4.13 -1.33 0.95
N HIS A 42 4.75 -1.19 2.12
CA HIS A 42 6.03 -1.82 2.46
C HIS A 42 5.85 -2.78 3.64
N LEU A 43 6.36 -4.01 3.49
CA LEU A 43 6.43 -4.99 4.55
C LEU A 43 7.91 -5.30 4.86
N PHE A 44 8.30 -5.09 6.11
CA PHE A 44 9.66 -5.37 6.59
C PHE A 44 9.65 -6.50 7.60
N ARG A 45 10.61 -7.44 7.47
CA ARG A 45 10.95 -8.40 8.53
C ARG A 45 12.19 -7.91 9.26
N ILE A 46 12.06 -7.67 10.56
CA ILE A 46 13.16 -7.23 11.42
C ILE A 46 13.58 -8.37 12.34
N VAL A 47 14.87 -8.69 12.36
CA VAL A 47 15.48 -9.69 13.27
C VAL A 47 16.65 -9.04 13.97
N ALA A 48 16.70 -9.14 15.30
CA ALA A 48 17.77 -8.55 16.11
C ALA A 48 18.01 -7.05 15.85
N GLY A 49 16.97 -6.30 15.45
CA GLY A 49 17.04 -4.87 15.15
C GLY A 49 17.38 -4.53 13.70
N GLU A 50 17.69 -5.52 12.85
CA GLU A 50 18.04 -5.31 11.44
C GLU A 50 16.92 -5.74 10.50
N ILE A 51 16.74 -5.00 9.39
CA ILE A 51 15.81 -5.39 8.31
C ILE A 51 16.45 -6.54 7.53
N THR A 52 15.81 -7.70 7.59
CA THR A 52 16.28 -8.94 6.94
C THR A 52 15.48 -9.29 5.69
N GLU A 53 14.28 -8.76 5.54
CA GLU A 53 13.49 -8.83 4.30
C GLU A 53 12.70 -7.54 4.11
N HIS A 54 12.51 -7.18 2.84
CA HIS A 54 11.64 -6.11 2.40
C HIS A 54 10.81 -6.58 1.22
N ARG A 55 9.48 -6.40 1.31
CA ARG A 55 8.55 -6.56 0.19
C ARG A 55 7.82 -5.25 -0.03
N ALA A 56 7.64 -4.86 -1.28
CA ALA A 56 6.91 -3.65 -1.63
C ALA A 56 5.89 -3.92 -2.73
N VAL A 57 4.73 -3.29 -2.61
CA VAL A 57 3.75 -3.15 -3.70
C VAL A 57 3.55 -1.65 -3.90
N ARG A 58 3.62 -1.20 -5.16
CA ARG A 58 3.46 0.21 -5.53
C ARG A 58 2.48 0.31 -6.69
N ASP A 59 1.74 1.41 -6.74
CA ASP A 59 0.95 1.76 -7.91
C ASP A 59 1.85 2.38 -8.99
N ASP A 60 2.64 1.53 -9.65
CA ASP A 60 3.52 1.95 -10.75
C ASP A 60 2.72 2.22 -12.04
N LEU A 61 1.56 1.57 -12.23
CA LEU A 61 0.68 1.81 -13.38
C LEU A 61 0.02 3.19 -13.31
N GLY A 62 -0.57 3.55 -12.17
CA GLY A 62 -1.13 4.89 -11.95
C GLY A 62 -0.08 5.99 -12.01
N LEU A 63 1.17 5.71 -11.60
CA LEU A 63 2.29 6.64 -11.81
C LEU A 63 2.63 6.83 -13.29
N MET A 64 2.71 5.73 -14.07
CA MET A 64 2.99 5.82 -15.51
C MET A 64 1.90 6.58 -16.27
N ALA A 65 0.64 6.44 -15.88
CA ALA A 65 -0.47 7.22 -16.43
C ALA A 65 -0.33 8.72 -16.13
N GLN A 66 0.00 9.10 -14.88
CA GLN A 66 0.24 10.50 -14.52
C GLN A 66 1.41 11.14 -15.27
N LEU A 67 2.42 10.34 -15.63
CA LEU A 67 3.57 10.76 -16.43
C LEU A 67 3.30 10.78 -17.94
N GLY A 68 2.10 10.35 -18.39
CA GLY A 68 1.74 10.29 -19.80
C GLY A 68 2.45 9.18 -20.58
N LEU A 69 2.94 8.14 -19.89
CA LEU A 69 3.61 7.00 -20.50
C LEU A 69 2.64 5.87 -20.88
N MET A 70 1.42 5.94 -20.36
CA MET A 70 0.31 5.02 -20.62
C MET A 70 -1.00 5.81 -20.57
N GLU A 71 -2.02 5.36 -21.31
CA GLU A 71 -3.38 5.86 -21.12
C GLU A 71 -3.86 5.52 -19.71
N ALA A 72 -4.57 6.45 -19.07
CA ALA A 72 -5.25 6.14 -17.82
C ALA A 72 -6.45 5.25 -18.15
N ASP A 73 -6.52 4.06 -17.57
CA ASP A 73 -7.80 3.37 -17.47
C ASP A 73 -8.74 4.28 -16.65
N ALA A 74 -9.97 4.47 -17.14
CA ALA A 74 -11.00 5.17 -16.37
C ALA A 74 -11.06 4.57 -14.95
N PRO A 75 -11.24 5.38 -13.89
CA PRO A 75 -11.22 4.86 -12.54
C PRO A 75 -12.24 3.72 -12.45
N PRO A 76 -11.91 2.58 -11.81
CA PRO A 76 -12.95 1.63 -11.47
C PRO A 76 -13.95 2.40 -10.61
N GLU A 77 -15.19 2.49 -11.10
CA GLU A 77 -16.29 3.29 -10.54
C GLU A 77 -16.60 2.92 -9.07
N ASP A 78 -16.01 1.84 -8.55
CA ASP A 78 -16.21 1.36 -7.20
C ASP A 78 -14.88 0.94 -6.55
N ASP A 79 -14.62 1.51 -5.38
CA ASP A 79 -13.62 1.04 -4.42
C ASP A 79 -13.91 -0.43 -4.06
N ILE A 80 -13.19 -1.36 -4.71
CA ILE A 80 -13.30 -2.82 -4.46
C ILE A 80 -12.97 -3.22 -3.01
N SER A 81 -12.45 -2.29 -2.20
CA SER A 81 -12.05 -2.53 -0.82
C SER A 81 -13.10 -2.12 0.22
N ARG A 82 -14.23 -1.48 -0.16
CA ARG A 82 -15.26 -1.02 0.79
C ARG A 82 -16.71 -1.42 0.48
N SER A 83 -16.97 -2.30 -0.47
CA SER A 83 -18.35 -2.70 -0.78
C SER A 83 -18.77 -4.00 -0.08
N GLY A 84 -18.92 -3.94 1.24
CA GLY A 84 -19.98 -4.70 1.90
C GLY A 84 -21.12 -3.70 2.14
N PRO A 85 -22.35 -3.92 1.63
CA PRO A 85 -23.45 -3.01 1.93
C PRO A 85 -23.65 -2.98 3.44
N ASP A 86 -23.63 -1.79 4.04
CA ASP A 86 -24.11 -1.57 5.40
C ASP A 86 -25.53 -2.17 5.47
N PRO A 87 -25.81 -3.16 6.34
CA PRO A 87 -27.14 -3.72 6.42
C PRO A 87 -28.13 -2.59 6.70
N SER A 88 -29.01 -2.32 5.75
CA SER A 88 -30.02 -1.26 5.90
C SER A 88 -30.81 -1.49 7.20
N PRO A 89 -31.20 -0.44 7.95
CA PRO A 89 -31.87 -0.56 9.25
C PRO A 89 -33.23 -1.30 9.24
N GLY A 90 -33.66 -1.82 8.09
CA GLY A 90 -34.92 -2.55 7.90
C GLY A 90 -34.81 -4.08 7.82
N GLN A 91 -33.61 -4.67 7.89
CA GLN A 91 -33.44 -6.13 7.94
C GLN A 91 -33.13 -6.66 9.36
N MET A 92 -33.97 -6.34 10.34
CA MET A 92 -34.17 -7.26 11.46
C MET A 92 -35.32 -8.18 11.10
N GLN A 93 -35.03 -9.44 10.74
CA GLN A 93 -36.07 -10.46 10.62
C GLN A 93 -36.71 -10.65 12.00
N PRO A 94 -38.05 -10.64 12.14
CA PRO A 94 -38.68 -11.00 13.40
C PRO A 94 -38.34 -12.46 13.70
N GLY A 95 -37.88 -12.70 14.93
CA GLY A 95 -37.45 -14.00 15.41
C GLY A 95 -38.49 -15.06 15.12
N ARG A 96 -38.07 -16.09 14.37
CA ARG A 96 -38.89 -17.27 14.12
C ARG A 96 -38.99 -18.05 15.43
N THR A 97 -40.18 -18.04 16.03
CA THR A 97 -40.58 -18.94 17.12
C THR A 97 -40.99 -20.29 16.55
#